data_AF-A0A291RLM3-F1
#
_entry.id   AF-A0A291RLM3-F1
#
_cell.length_a   1.000
_cell.length_b   1.000
_cell.length_c   1.000
_cell.angle_alpha   90.00
_cell.angle_beta   90.00
_cell.angle_gamma   90.00
#
_symmetry.space_group_name_H-M   'P 1'
#
loop_
_entity.id
_entity.type
_entity.pdbx_description
1 polymer ?
#
loop_
_entity_poly.entity_id
_entity_poly.type
_entity_poly.pdbx_seq_one_letter_code
_entity_poly.pdbx_strand_id
1 'polypeptide(L)'
;MPRAARNSAAEAPTMLPPTIRTGTCDTAGEVMTVPPLQNGSGLFRNRRVPDLRNATGLFCYLDEVETVQRAAGRKRDPRTDTAAREAVLDLVCAGATLSGLSLVTIAERAGVSRNSLYRRWKRKDDLYLDVLDAINQPLPGLAGDTAREQMIAQLALLIERTLDHRASAMIRALLAEADTFPDLYRRYFDEIIAPRRQAMYRIIKRGTTTGEIRPDADPTLINEVLAAPLLARTGTHSTTDLDPADTARRLVDLIFTGIQPR
;
A
#
# COMPACT_ATOMS: atom_id res chain seq x y z
N MET A 1 51.25 49.81 3.97
CA MET A 1 52.10 48.67 3.56
C MET A 1 51.47 47.37 4.08
N PRO A 2 51.58 46.26 3.32
CA PRO A 2 50.46 45.56 2.68
C PRO A 2 50.22 44.18 3.33
N ARG A 3 49.24 43.34 2.96
CA ARG A 3 49.15 42.65 1.66
C ARG A 3 47.88 41.79 1.58
N ALA A 4 47.17 41.98 0.47
CA ALA A 4 46.16 41.07 -0.05
C ALA A 4 46.78 39.77 -0.60
N ALA A 5 46.05 38.67 -0.51
CA ALA A 5 46.15 37.49 -1.37
C ALA A 5 44.70 37.07 -1.67
N ARG A 6 44.12 37.32 -2.85
CA ARG A 6 44.36 36.75 -4.21
C ARG A 6 44.23 35.24 -4.30
N ASN A 7 43.20 34.86 -5.07
CA ASN A 7 43.08 33.72 -6.00
C ASN A 7 43.04 32.32 -5.36
N SER A 8 42.24 31.37 -5.83
CA SER A 8 41.92 31.11 -7.24
C SER A 8 40.57 30.42 -7.36
N ALA A 9 39.75 30.93 -8.28
CA ALA A 9 38.72 30.16 -8.95
C ALA A 9 39.40 29.01 -9.72
N ALA A 10 38.85 27.81 -9.60
CA ALA A 10 39.17 26.68 -10.46
C ALA A 10 38.07 26.59 -11.52
N GLU A 11 38.45 26.91 -12.75
CA GLU A 11 37.65 26.74 -13.97
C GLU A 11 37.35 25.24 -14.18
N ALA A 12 36.07 24.90 -14.26
CA ALA A 12 35.61 23.60 -14.73
C ALA A 12 35.39 23.69 -16.25
N PRO A 13 35.84 22.68 -17.04
CA PRO A 13 35.85 22.76 -18.49
C PRO A 13 34.44 22.71 -19.11
N THR A 14 34.19 23.68 -19.97
CA THR A 14 33.04 23.83 -20.87
C THR A 14 32.83 22.57 -21.72
N MET A 15 31.78 21.80 -21.41
CA MET A 15 31.27 20.77 -22.33
C MET A 15 30.47 21.44 -23.45
N LEU A 16 30.98 21.37 -24.67
CA LEU A 16 30.22 21.68 -25.89
C LEU A 16 29.05 20.69 -26.07
N PRO A 17 27.89 21.15 -26.56
CA PRO A 17 26.78 20.26 -26.93
C PRO A 17 27.07 19.49 -28.23
N PRO A 18 26.51 18.28 -28.40
CA PRO A 18 26.71 17.47 -29.60
C PRO A 18 26.02 18.08 -30.82
N THR A 19 26.76 18.14 -31.93
CA THR A 19 26.33 18.61 -33.25
C THR A 19 25.23 17.72 -33.82
N ILE A 20 24.00 18.25 -33.92
CA ILE A 20 22.90 17.60 -34.64
C ILE A 20 23.16 17.79 -36.14
N ARG A 21 23.41 16.68 -36.85
CA ARG A 21 23.53 16.66 -38.30
C ARG A 21 22.13 16.68 -38.90
N THR A 22 21.72 17.84 -39.42
CA THR A 22 20.49 18.01 -40.19
C THR A 22 20.63 17.31 -41.55
N GLY A 23 19.98 16.16 -41.71
CA GLY A 23 19.74 15.55 -43.01
C GLY A 23 18.52 16.20 -43.64
N THR A 24 18.73 16.96 -44.71
CA THR A 24 17.68 17.46 -45.60
C THR A 24 17.12 16.29 -46.40
N CYS A 25 15.84 15.95 -46.20
CA CYS A 25 15.09 15.10 -47.09
C CYS A 25 14.32 16.01 -48.06
N ASP A 26 14.69 15.96 -49.33
CA ASP A 26 14.06 16.71 -50.41
C ASP A 26 13.51 15.69 -51.40
N THR A 27 12.20 15.44 -51.39
CA THR A 27 11.29 15.66 -52.53
C THR A 27 9.91 15.01 -52.31
N ALA A 28 8.88 15.85 -52.50
CA ALA A 28 7.61 15.62 -53.18
C ALA A 28 6.76 14.36 -52.90
N GLY A 29 5.50 14.58 -52.49
CA GLY A 29 4.44 13.58 -52.71
C GLY A 29 3.21 13.69 -51.80
N GLU A 30 2.33 14.64 -52.14
CA GLU A 30 0.86 14.55 -51.99
C GLU A 30 0.20 14.29 -50.62
N VAL A 31 -0.50 15.34 -50.17
CA VAL A 31 -1.48 15.32 -49.08
C VAL A 31 -2.76 14.62 -49.57
N MET A 32 -3.08 13.44 -49.02
CA MET A 32 -4.42 12.87 -49.11
C MET A 32 -5.15 13.04 -47.78
N THR A 33 -6.11 13.96 -47.79
CA THR A 33 -7.07 14.21 -46.72
C THR A 33 -8.06 13.05 -46.67
N VAL A 34 -8.18 12.40 -45.50
CA VAL A 34 -9.23 11.39 -45.22
C VAL A 34 -10.14 11.96 -44.12
N PRO A 35 -11.47 12.01 -44.33
CA PRO A 35 -12.40 12.59 -43.37
C PRO A 35 -12.65 11.64 -42.18
N PRO A 36 -13.01 12.16 -40.99
CA PRO A 36 -13.28 11.33 -39.82
C PRO A 36 -14.61 10.58 -39.96
N LEU A 37 -14.57 9.26 -39.80
CA LEU A 37 -15.77 8.43 -39.67
C LEU A 37 -16.47 8.73 -38.33
N GLN A 38 -17.72 9.14 -38.45
CA GLN A 38 -18.62 9.45 -37.35
C GLN A 38 -19.03 8.20 -36.56
N ASN A 39 -19.23 8.41 -35.26
CA ASN A 39 -19.75 7.45 -34.29
C ASN A 39 -21.09 6.85 -34.74
N GLY A 40 -21.21 5.52 -34.62
CA GLY A 40 -22.46 4.79 -34.83
C GLY A 40 -22.53 3.56 -33.94
N SER A 41 -23.31 3.67 -32.86
CA SER A 41 -23.78 2.60 -32.00
C SER A 41 -24.41 1.44 -32.78
N GLY A 42 -24.04 0.19 -32.48
CA GLY A 42 -24.69 -0.97 -33.10
C GLY A 42 -24.27 -2.30 -32.51
N LEU A 43 -25.13 -2.85 -31.66
CA LEU A 43 -25.16 -4.24 -31.23
C LEU A 43 -25.03 -5.19 -32.43
N PHE A 44 -24.05 -6.11 -32.42
CA PHE A 44 -24.12 -7.31 -33.26
C PHE A 44 -23.87 -8.57 -32.46
N ARG A 45 -24.96 -9.32 -32.33
CA ARG A 45 -25.07 -10.68 -31.80
C ARG A 45 -24.34 -11.68 -32.71
N ASN A 46 -23.59 -12.55 -32.05
CA ASN A 46 -23.33 -13.97 -32.34
C ASN A 46 -23.81 -14.51 -33.71
N ARG A 47 -22.87 -14.70 -34.65
CA ARG A 47 -23.12 -15.44 -35.90
C ARG A 47 -22.25 -16.70 -35.92
N ARG A 48 -22.92 -17.83 -36.14
CA ARG A 48 -22.37 -19.19 -36.24
C ARG A 48 -21.30 -19.27 -37.32
N VAL A 49 -20.21 -19.99 -37.04
CA VAL A 49 -19.15 -20.33 -37.99
C VAL A 49 -19.59 -21.55 -38.81
N PRO A 50 -19.58 -21.52 -40.16
CA PRO A 50 -19.75 -22.72 -40.97
C PRO A 50 -18.41 -23.45 -41.17
N ASP A 51 -18.49 -24.77 -41.11
CA ASP A 51 -17.46 -25.77 -41.40
C ASP A 51 -16.94 -25.63 -42.85
N LEU A 52 -15.62 -25.47 -43.02
CA LEU A 52 -14.94 -25.36 -44.31
C LEU A 52 -14.05 -26.60 -44.52
N ARG A 53 -14.69 -27.73 -44.83
CA ARG A 53 -14.05 -28.84 -45.53
C ARG A 53 -14.13 -28.58 -47.03
N ASN A 54 -12.95 -28.56 -47.67
CA ASN A 54 -12.71 -28.57 -49.11
C ASN A 54 -12.91 -27.24 -49.88
N ALA A 55 -11.82 -26.49 -50.03
CA ALA A 55 -11.57 -25.69 -51.22
C ALA A 55 -10.05 -25.59 -51.47
N THR A 56 -9.61 -26.28 -52.52
CA THR A 56 -8.24 -26.30 -53.02
C THR A 56 -8.03 -25.12 -53.98
N GLY A 57 -6.98 -24.35 -53.76
CA GLY A 57 -6.40 -23.44 -54.76
C GLY A 57 -6.78 -21.97 -54.59
N LEU A 58 -5.85 -21.16 -54.08
CA LEU A 58 -5.08 -20.20 -54.90
C LEU A 58 -4.11 -19.45 -53.98
N PHE A 59 -2.84 -19.49 -54.37
CA PHE A 59 -1.70 -18.84 -53.73
C PHE A 59 -1.71 -17.35 -54.11
N CYS A 60 -1.83 -16.44 -53.14
CA CYS A 60 -1.50 -15.02 -53.33
C CYS A 60 -1.28 -14.30 -51.98
N TYR A 61 -0.03 -13.86 -51.79
CA TYR A 61 0.46 -12.78 -50.92
C TYR A 61 0.17 -12.85 -49.40
N LEU A 62 1.22 -13.22 -48.64
CA LEU A 62 1.37 -12.82 -47.25
C LEU A 62 1.61 -11.32 -47.23
N ASP A 63 0.55 -10.55 -46.99
CA ASP A 63 0.70 -9.18 -46.52
C ASP A 63 0.87 -9.28 -44.99
N GLU A 64 2.07 -8.91 -44.51
CA GLU A 64 2.32 -8.72 -43.09
C GLU A 64 1.48 -7.54 -42.62
N VAL A 65 0.24 -7.83 -42.18
CA VAL A 65 -0.49 -6.91 -41.32
C VAL A 65 0.26 -6.81 -40.01
N GLU A 66 1.16 -5.82 -39.94
CA GLU A 66 1.79 -5.38 -38.70
C GLU A 66 0.66 -4.99 -37.75
N THR A 67 0.29 -5.91 -36.86
CA THR A 67 -0.67 -5.61 -35.81
C THR A 67 -0.02 -4.55 -34.95
N VAL A 68 -0.46 -3.30 -35.09
CA VAL A 68 -0.15 -2.26 -34.11
C VAL A 68 -0.76 -2.74 -32.80
N GLN A 69 0.06 -3.41 -31.99
CA GLN A 69 -0.22 -3.71 -30.61
C GLN A 69 -0.50 -2.35 -29.97
N ARG A 70 -1.77 -2.04 -29.72
CA ARG A 70 -2.12 -0.96 -28.80
C ARG A 70 -1.38 -1.28 -27.52
N ALA A 71 -0.33 -0.50 -27.24
CA ALA A 71 0.54 -0.72 -26.10
C ALA A 71 -0.35 -1.00 -24.88
N ALA A 72 -0.27 -2.23 -24.37
CA ALA A 72 -0.92 -2.60 -23.14
C ALA A 72 -0.60 -1.49 -22.12
N GLY A 73 -1.64 -0.82 -21.61
CA GLY A 73 -1.48 0.42 -20.85
C GLY A 73 -0.35 0.30 -19.84
N ARG A 74 0.59 1.25 -19.89
CA ARG A 74 1.84 1.27 -19.11
C ARG A 74 1.63 0.65 -17.73
N LYS A 75 2.38 -0.42 -17.44
CA LYS A 75 2.40 -1.14 -16.15
C LYS A 75 2.36 -0.12 -15.01
N ARG A 76 1.43 -0.31 -14.06
CA ARG A 76 1.24 0.59 -12.92
C ARG A 76 2.60 0.89 -12.27
N ASP A 77 2.97 2.16 -12.16
CA ASP A 77 4.21 2.56 -11.51
C ASP A 77 4.01 2.47 -9.98
N PRO A 78 4.71 1.56 -9.28
CA PRO A 78 4.60 1.41 -7.83
C PRO A 78 5.08 2.65 -7.07
N ARG A 79 5.91 3.51 -7.70
CA ARG A 79 6.38 4.75 -7.07
C ARG A 79 5.24 5.72 -6.78
N THR A 80 4.19 5.71 -7.61
CA THR A 80 3.00 6.52 -7.34
C THR A 80 2.28 6.06 -6.08
N ASP A 81 2.27 4.75 -5.82
CA ASP A 81 1.56 4.18 -4.68
C ASP A 81 2.30 4.51 -3.39
N THR A 82 3.63 4.35 -3.38
CA THR A 82 4.47 4.81 -2.28
C THR A 82 4.33 6.31 -2.04
N ALA A 83 4.43 7.15 -3.07
CA ALA A 83 4.32 8.60 -2.92
C ALA A 83 2.96 9.04 -2.37
N ALA A 84 1.87 8.40 -2.83
CA ALA A 84 0.52 8.67 -2.33
C ALA A 84 0.38 8.28 -0.86
N ARG A 85 0.89 7.10 -0.47
CA ARG A 85 0.84 6.64 0.92
C ARG A 85 1.63 7.55 1.85
N GLU A 86 2.85 7.91 1.46
CA GLU A 86 3.68 8.86 2.21
C GLU A 86 3.02 10.23 2.37
N ALA A 87 2.38 10.74 1.31
CA ALA A 87 1.66 12.00 1.37
C ALA A 87 0.49 11.97 2.37
N VAL A 88 -0.26 10.87 2.45
CA VAL A 88 -1.33 10.71 3.46
C VAL A 88 -0.75 10.68 4.87
N LEU A 89 0.29 9.88 5.10
CA LEU A 89 0.97 9.80 6.39
C LEU A 89 1.46 11.18 6.85
N ASP A 90 2.10 11.93 5.96
CA ASP A 90 2.60 13.28 6.25
C ASP A 90 1.49 14.26 6.61
N LEU A 91 0.40 14.26 5.83
CA LEU A 91 -0.75 15.14 6.08
C LEU A 91 -1.38 14.84 7.43
N VAL A 92 -1.58 13.56 7.76
CA VAL A 92 -2.17 13.14 9.03
C VAL A 92 -1.23 13.44 10.20
N CYS A 93 0.08 13.24 10.05
CA CYS A 93 1.07 13.61 11.07
C CYS A 93 1.14 15.14 11.29
N ALA A 94 0.87 15.93 10.25
CA ALA A 94 0.75 17.39 10.34
C ALA A 94 -0.59 17.86 10.95
N GLY A 95 -1.50 16.94 11.31
CA GLY A 95 -2.77 17.23 11.97
C GLY A 95 -3.99 17.25 11.07
N ALA A 96 -3.87 16.83 9.80
CA ALA A 96 -5.04 16.69 8.94
C ALA A 96 -5.96 15.57 9.44
N THR A 97 -7.26 15.87 9.54
CA THR A 97 -8.31 14.89 9.82
C THR A 97 -8.69 14.14 8.54
N LEU A 98 -9.35 12.99 8.63
CA LEU A 98 -9.87 12.26 7.47
C LEU A 98 -10.85 13.14 6.68
N SER A 99 -11.68 13.92 7.36
CA SER A 99 -12.56 14.91 6.70
C SER A 99 -11.79 15.94 5.89
N GLY A 100 -10.67 16.44 6.42
CA GLY A 100 -9.81 17.42 5.76
C GLY A 100 -8.99 16.87 4.57
N LEU A 101 -8.87 15.54 4.44
CA LEU A 101 -8.19 14.93 3.31
C LEU A 101 -9.04 14.97 2.03
N SER A 102 -8.37 15.09 0.89
CA SER A 102 -8.96 14.93 -0.44
C SER A 102 -7.94 14.31 -1.39
N LEU A 103 -8.41 13.60 -2.43
CA LEU A 103 -7.50 13.06 -3.45
C LEU A 103 -6.73 14.17 -4.19
N VAL A 104 -7.27 15.39 -4.24
CA VAL A 104 -6.60 16.56 -4.83
C VAL A 104 -5.40 16.98 -3.97
N THR A 105 -5.64 17.23 -2.69
CA THR A 105 -4.60 17.67 -1.74
C THR A 105 -3.52 16.59 -1.56
N ILE A 106 -3.91 15.32 -1.59
CA ILE A 106 -2.96 14.20 -1.56
C ILE A 106 -2.11 14.14 -2.83
N ALA A 107 -2.70 14.31 -4.02
CA ALA A 107 -1.95 14.29 -5.27
C ALA A 107 -0.91 15.43 -5.33
N GLU A 108 -1.28 16.62 -4.87
CA GLU A 108 -0.39 17.78 -4.77
C GLU A 108 0.76 17.51 -3.80
N ARG A 109 0.46 17.00 -2.59
CA ARG A 109 1.48 16.63 -1.60
C ARG A 109 2.42 15.53 -2.09
N ALA A 110 1.90 14.54 -2.80
CA ALA A 110 2.66 13.42 -3.36
C ALA A 110 3.49 13.81 -4.60
N GLY A 111 3.24 14.97 -5.21
CA GLY A 111 3.87 15.38 -6.47
C GLY A 111 3.45 14.50 -7.66
N VAL A 112 2.23 13.94 -7.64
CA VAL A 112 1.72 13.04 -8.70
C VAL A 112 0.50 13.66 -9.39
N SER A 113 0.25 13.27 -10.64
CA SER A 113 -0.92 13.81 -11.36
C SER A 113 -2.23 13.29 -10.73
N ARG A 114 -3.24 14.17 -10.62
CA ARG A 114 -4.56 13.82 -10.09
C ARG A 114 -5.18 12.62 -10.83
N ASN A 115 -5.07 12.58 -12.16
CA ASN A 115 -5.55 11.46 -12.97
C ASN A 115 -4.87 10.13 -12.59
N SER A 116 -3.59 10.15 -12.22
CA SER A 116 -2.87 8.96 -11.74
C SER A 116 -3.43 8.45 -10.43
N LEU A 117 -3.89 9.34 -9.54
CA LEU A 117 -4.46 8.98 -8.25
C LEU A 117 -5.90 8.45 -8.40
N TYR A 118 -6.77 9.16 -9.15
CA TYR A 118 -8.17 8.75 -9.38
C TYR A 118 -8.32 7.40 -10.09
N ARG A 119 -7.36 7.02 -10.94
CA ARG A 119 -7.35 5.69 -11.58
C ARG A 119 -7.02 4.55 -10.62
N ARG A 120 -6.39 4.84 -9.48
CA ARG A 120 -5.92 3.86 -8.50
C ARG A 120 -6.89 3.72 -7.34
N TRP A 121 -7.31 4.85 -6.77
CA TRP A 121 -8.29 4.90 -5.69
C TRP A 121 -9.50 5.70 -6.13
N LYS A 122 -10.67 5.07 -6.05
CA LYS A 122 -11.94 5.73 -6.40
C LYS A 122 -12.32 6.77 -5.35
N ARG A 123 -12.01 6.50 -4.09
CA ARG A 123 -12.33 7.34 -2.93
C ARG A 123 -11.09 7.58 -2.09
N LYS A 124 -11.07 8.70 -1.35
CA LYS A 124 -10.01 8.96 -0.35
C LYS A 124 -9.98 7.87 0.73
N ASP A 125 -11.14 7.33 1.09
CA ASP A 125 -11.28 6.25 2.07
C ASP A 125 -10.55 4.97 1.62
N ASP A 126 -10.56 4.67 0.31
CA ASP A 126 -9.85 3.52 -0.24
C ASP A 126 -8.33 3.71 -0.13
N LEU A 127 -7.84 4.92 -0.37
CA LEU A 127 -6.43 5.25 -0.20
C LEU A 127 -6.04 5.27 1.29
N TYR A 128 -6.92 5.75 2.15
CA TYR A 128 -6.71 5.74 3.59
C TYR A 128 -6.59 4.31 4.13
N LEU A 129 -7.49 3.43 3.71
CA LEU A 129 -7.44 2.01 4.08
C LEU A 129 -6.19 1.32 3.52
N ASP A 130 -5.77 1.65 2.30
CA ASP A 130 -4.52 1.15 1.70
C ASP A 130 -3.28 1.58 2.50
N VAL A 131 -3.28 2.81 3.04
CA VAL A 131 -2.22 3.27 3.95
C VAL A 131 -2.28 2.49 5.27
N LEU A 132 -3.48 2.31 5.85
CA LEU A 132 -3.66 1.51 7.06
C LEU A 132 -3.18 0.08 6.88
N ASP A 133 -3.44 -0.55 5.73
CA ASP A 133 -2.94 -1.90 5.43
C ASP A 133 -1.42 -1.92 5.34
N ALA A 134 -0.82 -0.95 4.63
CA ALA A 134 0.62 -0.83 4.47
C ALA A 134 1.38 -0.66 5.80
N ILE A 135 0.90 0.19 6.70
CA ILE A 135 1.53 0.38 8.04
C ILE A 135 1.35 -0.84 8.94
N ASN A 136 0.35 -1.67 8.67
CA ASN A 136 0.09 -2.85 9.46
C ASN A 136 1.05 -4.01 9.10
N GLN A 137 1.72 -3.93 7.94
CA GLN A 137 2.60 -4.96 7.34
C GLN A 137 1.95 -6.35 7.22
N PRO A 138 2.36 -7.23 6.30
CA PRO A 138 1.85 -8.59 6.31
C PRO A 138 2.12 -9.26 7.66
N LEU A 139 1.14 -10.03 8.15
CA LEU A 139 1.34 -10.90 9.31
C LEU A 139 2.53 -11.82 9.01
N PRO A 140 3.65 -11.71 9.74
CA PRO A 140 4.76 -12.63 9.52
C PRO A 140 4.33 -14.05 9.86
N GLY A 141 5.02 -15.02 9.26
CA GLY A 141 4.87 -16.42 9.67
C GLY A 141 5.07 -16.56 11.18
N LEU A 142 4.34 -17.49 11.80
CA LEU A 142 4.48 -17.77 13.23
C LEU A 142 5.94 -18.17 13.52
N ALA A 143 6.69 -17.31 14.19
CA ALA A 143 8.05 -17.60 14.65
C ALA A 143 7.98 -18.28 16.03
N GLY A 144 8.80 -19.31 16.22
CA GLY A 144 8.87 -20.07 17.46
C GLY A 144 8.10 -21.40 17.42
N ASP A 145 8.53 -22.32 18.29
CA ASP A 145 8.06 -23.69 18.34
C ASP A 145 6.96 -23.88 19.39
N THR A 146 6.80 -22.94 20.31
CA THR A 146 5.77 -22.97 21.37
C THR A 146 4.68 -21.94 21.11
N ALA A 147 3.48 -22.15 21.65
CA ALA A 147 2.43 -21.15 21.64
C ALA A 147 2.88 -19.88 22.37
N ARG A 148 3.67 -20.02 23.44
CA ARG A 148 4.27 -18.89 24.17
C ARG A 148 5.14 -18.02 23.27
N GLU A 149 6.12 -18.61 22.58
CA GLU A 149 7.03 -17.85 21.68
C GLU A 149 6.27 -17.15 20.55
N GLN A 150 5.27 -17.83 19.98
CA GLN A 150 4.44 -17.27 18.92
C GLN A 150 3.60 -16.09 19.41
N MET A 151 3.05 -16.15 20.64
CA MET A 151 2.36 -15.01 21.25
C MET A 151 3.31 -13.83 21.49
N ILE A 152 4.53 -14.09 21.96
CA ILE A 152 5.54 -13.05 22.18
C ILE A 152 5.87 -12.35 20.86
N ALA A 153 6.14 -13.12 19.80
CA ALA A 153 6.44 -12.56 18.48
C ALA A 153 5.30 -11.70 17.93
N GLN A 154 4.06 -12.18 18.01
CA GLN A 154 2.87 -11.41 17.60
C GLN A 154 2.69 -10.12 18.41
N LEU A 155 2.87 -10.20 19.72
CA LEU A 155 2.67 -9.08 20.61
C LEU A 155 3.79 -8.03 20.45
N ALA A 156 5.03 -8.44 20.19
CA ALA A 156 6.13 -7.53 19.90
C ALA A 156 5.83 -6.66 18.67
N LEU A 157 5.32 -7.26 17.59
CA LEU A 157 4.91 -6.52 16.37
C LEU A 157 3.76 -5.55 16.65
N LEU A 158 2.81 -5.96 17.49
CA LEU A 158 1.72 -5.08 17.91
C LEU A 158 2.26 -3.89 18.71
N ILE A 159 3.25 -4.11 19.59
CA ILE A 159 3.91 -3.05 20.35
C ILE A 159 4.71 -2.13 19.41
N GLU A 160 5.51 -2.66 18.49
CA GLU A 160 6.25 -1.86 17.49
C GLU A 160 5.31 -0.92 16.72
N ARG A 161 4.18 -1.43 16.24
CA ARG A 161 3.15 -0.63 15.57
C ARG A 161 2.55 0.44 16.48
N THR A 162 2.38 0.12 17.76
CA THR A 162 1.87 1.06 18.77
C THR A 162 2.87 2.19 19.03
N LEU A 163 4.17 1.90 18.97
CA LEU A 163 5.25 2.86 19.16
C LEU A 163 5.54 3.70 17.90
N ASP A 164 5.19 3.20 16.71
CA ASP A 164 5.28 4.00 15.48
C ASP A 164 4.29 5.17 15.53
N HIS A 165 4.86 6.38 15.63
CA HIS A 165 4.10 7.62 15.72
C HIS A 165 3.18 7.87 14.52
N ARG A 166 3.60 7.52 13.29
CA ARG A 166 2.81 7.74 12.07
C ARG A 166 1.66 6.74 12.02
N ALA A 167 1.94 5.48 12.34
CA ALA A 167 0.92 4.45 12.42
C ALA A 167 -0.14 4.78 13.48
N SER A 168 0.30 5.20 14.68
CA SER A 168 -0.59 5.64 15.75
C SER A 168 -1.39 6.89 15.38
N ALA A 169 -0.80 7.84 14.65
CA ALA A 169 -1.53 9.03 14.18
C ALA A 169 -2.66 8.66 13.20
N MET A 170 -2.41 7.74 12.27
CA MET A 170 -3.44 7.21 11.36
C MET A 170 -4.58 6.54 12.13
N ILE A 171 -4.26 5.65 13.06
CA ILE A 171 -5.28 4.94 13.84
C ILE A 171 -6.10 5.94 14.67
N ARG A 172 -5.45 6.90 15.35
CA ARG A 172 -6.16 7.94 16.11
C ARG A 172 -7.10 8.77 15.25
N ALA A 173 -6.66 9.21 14.08
CA ALA A 173 -7.48 10.02 13.19
C ALA A 173 -8.72 9.24 12.73
N LEU A 174 -8.59 7.94 12.43
CA LEU A 174 -9.74 7.08 12.13
C LEU A 174 -10.69 6.95 13.33
N LEU A 175 -10.16 6.71 14.54
CA LEU A 175 -10.97 6.57 15.75
C LEU A 175 -11.73 7.87 16.09
N ALA A 176 -11.09 9.02 15.89
CA ALA A 176 -11.69 10.33 16.16
C ALA A 176 -12.87 10.66 15.24
N GLU A 177 -12.92 10.08 14.05
CA GLU A 177 -13.99 10.31 13.06
C GLU A 177 -14.76 9.03 12.71
N ALA A 178 -14.80 8.05 13.62
CA ALA A 178 -15.45 6.76 13.39
C ALA A 178 -16.94 6.91 13.05
N ASP A 179 -17.66 7.81 13.73
CA ASP A 179 -19.08 8.08 13.50
C ASP A 179 -19.32 8.80 12.16
N THR A 180 -18.35 9.61 11.71
CA THR A 180 -18.39 10.30 10.42
C THR A 180 -18.08 9.36 9.26
N PHE A 181 -17.20 8.38 9.47
CA PHE A 181 -16.76 7.40 8.47
C PHE A 181 -17.00 5.95 8.92
N PRO A 182 -18.25 5.54 9.20
CA PRO A 182 -18.55 4.23 9.78
C PRO A 182 -18.17 3.08 8.85
N ASP A 183 -18.28 3.27 7.53
CA ASP A 183 -17.88 2.26 6.54
C ASP A 183 -16.36 2.04 6.52
N LEU A 184 -15.56 3.10 6.60
CA LEU A 184 -14.10 2.99 6.64
C LEU A 184 -13.65 2.35 7.96
N TYR A 185 -14.25 2.76 9.07
CA TYR A 185 -14.02 2.15 10.38
C TYR A 185 -14.30 0.64 10.33
N ARG A 186 -15.49 0.24 9.87
CA ARG A 186 -15.86 -1.17 9.73
C ARG A 186 -14.87 -1.93 8.85
N ARG A 187 -14.52 -1.40 7.68
CA ARG A 187 -13.54 -2.03 6.78
C ARG A 187 -12.17 -2.19 7.41
N TYR A 188 -11.69 -1.23 8.19
CA TYR A 188 -10.44 -1.37 8.93
C TYR A 188 -10.48 -2.57 9.90
N PHE A 189 -11.56 -2.71 10.69
CA PHE A 189 -11.68 -3.82 11.63
C PHE A 189 -11.85 -5.17 10.93
N ASP A 190 -12.64 -5.22 9.86
CA ASP A 190 -12.93 -6.46 9.12
C ASP A 190 -11.74 -6.91 8.26
N GLU A 191 -11.13 -6.00 7.51
CA GLU A 191 -10.12 -6.32 6.50
C GLU A 191 -8.70 -6.40 7.10
N ILE A 192 -8.40 -5.58 8.12
CA ILE A 192 -7.02 -5.46 8.65
C ILE A 192 -6.88 -6.07 10.05
N ILE A 193 -7.83 -5.84 10.96
CA ILE A 193 -7.71 -6.31 12.36
C ILE A 193 -8.19 -7.75 12.54
N ALA A 194 -9.29 -8.15 11.90
CA ALA A 194 -9.84 -9.49 12.05
C ALA A 194 -8.84 -10.60 11.66
N PRO A 195 -8.06 -10.51 10.56
CA PRO A 195 -7.06 -11.52 10.23
C PRO A 195 -5.98 -11.69 11.30
N ARG A 196 -5.58 -10.60 11.97
CA ARG A 196 -4.57 -10.62 13.04
C ARG A 196 -5.10 -11.31 14.28
N ARG A 197 -6.33 -10.97 14.67
CA ARG A 197 -7.05 -11.64 15.77
C ARG A 197 -7.21 -13.13 15.48
N GLN A 198 -7.56 -13.51 14.26
CA GLN A 198 -7.62 -14.92 13.85
C GLN A 198 -6.25 -15.62 13.93
N ALA A 199 -5.16 -14.92 13.61
CA ALA A 199 -3.81 -15.47 13.78
C ALA A 199 -3.48 -15.71 15.27
N MET A 200 -3.83 -14.79 16.17
CA MET A 200 -3.70 -15.00 17.62
C MET A 200 -4.54 -16.20 18.10
N TYR A 201 -5.79 -16.30 17.66
CA TYR A 201 -6.65 -17.45 18.02
C TYR A 201 -6.09 -18.79 17.56
N ARG A 202 -5.40 -18.84 16.41
CA ARG A 202 -4.71 -20.07 15.96
C ARG A 202 -3.57 -20.45 16.91
N ILE A 203 -2.81 -19.48 17.41
CA ILE A 203 -1.73 -19.72 18.39
C ILE A 203 -2.31 -20.26 19.69
N ILE A 204 -3.37 -19.63 20.22
CA ILE A 204 -4.03 -20.05 21.45
C ILE A 204 -4.57 -21.48 21.29
N LYS A 205 -5.30 -21.76 20.20
CA LYS A 205 -5.84 -23.10 19.92
C LYS A 205 -4.76 -24.18 19.84
N ARG A 206 -3.62 -23.85 19.22
CA ARG A 206 -2.45 -24.74 19.15
C ARG A 206 -1.93 -25.02 20.56
N GLY A 207 -1.71 -23.98 21.37
CA GLY A 207 -1.26 -24.10 22.76
C GLY A 207 -2.19 -24.95 23.62
N THR A 208 -3.51 -24.84 23.40
CA THR A 208 -4.49 -25.72 24.06
C THR A 208 -4.33 -27.17 23.65
N THR A 209 -4.05 -27.43 22.37
CA THR A 209 -3.88 -28.79 21.84
C THR A 209 -2.56 -29.42 22.28
N THR A 210 -1.50 -28.63 22.44
CA THR A 210 -0.18 -29.08 22.90
C THR A 210 -0.07 -29.16 24.43
N GLY A 211 -1.10 -28.74 25.16
CA GLY A 211 -1.10 -28.71 26.62
C GLY A 211 -0.33 -27.55 27.25
N GLU A 212 0.13 -26.59 26.45
CA GLU A 212 0.77 -25.35 26.93
C GLU A 212 -0.25 -24.38 27.55
N ILE A 213 -1.51 -24.46 27.14
CA ILE A 213 -2.61 -23.61 27.61
C ILE A 213 -3.75 -24.49 28.12
N ARG A 214 -4.31 -24.14 29.28
CA ARG A 214 -5.46 -24.85 29.89
C ARG A 214 -6.68 -24.90 28.94
N PRO A 215 -7.44 -25.99 28.89
CA PRO A 215 -8.53 -26.19 27.91
C PRO A 215 -9.75 -25.29 28.11
N ASP A 216 -9.90 -24.71 29.29
CA ASP A 216 -10.97 -23.78 29.67
C ASP A 216 -10.55 -22.31 29.58
N ALA A 217 -9.36 -22.02 29.04
CA ALA A 217 -8.94 -20.64 28.76
C ALA A 217 -9.77 -20.06 27.60
N ASP A 218 -10.37 -18.89 27.79
CA ASP A 218 -11.11 -18.17 26.75
C ASP A 218 -10.13 -17.46 25.79
N PRO A 219 -10.04 -17.87 24.51
CA PRO A 219 -9.14 -17.24 23.55
C PRO A 219 -9.47 -15.77 23.28
N THR A 220 -10.76 -15.40 23.36
CA THR A 220 -11.21 -14.03 23.16
C THR A 220 -10.69 -13.15 24.27
N LEU A 221 -10.88 -13.56 25.52
CA LEU A 221 -10.43 -12.81 26.68
C LEU A 221 -8.91 -12.69 26.73
N ILE A 222 -8.16 -13.75 26.40
CA ILE A 222 -6.69 -13.68 26.29
C ILE A 222 -6.27 -12.62 25.28
N ASN A 223 -6.87 -12.64 24.08
CA ASN A 223 -6.54 -11.66 23.05
C ASN A 223 -6.91 -10.23 23.47
N GLU A 224 -8.03 -10.03 24.15
CA GLU A 224 -8.46 -8.72 24.66
C GLU A 224 -7.49 -8.17 25.70
N VAL A 225 -7.09 -8.98 26.68
CA VAL A 225 -6.13 -8.59 27.72
C VAL A 225 -4.77 -8.21 27.12
N LEU A 226 -4.34 -8.89 26.05
CA LEU A 226 -3.10 -8.57 25.36
C LEU A 226 -3.19 -7.30 24.48
N ALA A 227 -4.27 -7.15 23.73
CA ALA A 227 -4.36 -6.12 22.69
C ALA A 227 -4.97 -4.80 23.18
N ALA A 228 -5.97 -4.84 24.06
CA ALA A 228 -6.71 -3.66 24.48
C ALA A 228 -5.83 -2.60 25.18
N PRO A 229 -4.90 -2.94 26.08
CA PRO A 229 -4.01 -1.95 26.69
C PRO A 229 -3.14 -1.22 25.66
N LEU A 230 -2.70 -1.90 24.61
CA LEU A 230 -1.89 -1.31 23.55
C LEU A 230 -2.71 -0.36 22.67
N LEU A 231 -3.95 -0.74 22.33
CA LEU A 231 -4.89 0.14 21.64
C LEU A 231 -5.23 1.40 22.46
N ALA A 232 -5.42 1.25 23.77
CA ALA A 232 -5.67 2.38 24.67
C ALA A 232 -4.50 3.37 24.65
N ARG A 233 -3.25 2.88 24.62
CA ARG A 233 -2.05 3.73 24.54
C ARG A 233 -1.92 4.49 23.23
N THR A 234 -2.32 3.89 22.10
CA THR A 234 -2.41 4.60 20.82
C THR A 234 -3.35 5.81 20.94
N GLY A 235 -4.50 5.64 21.61
CA GLY A 235 -5.49 6.69 21.84
C GLY A 235 -5.02 7.81 22.79
N THR A 236 -4.29 7.47 23.86
CA THR A 236 -3.87 8.45 24.89
C THR A 236 -2.52 9.12 24.63
N HIS A 237 -1.91 8.92 23.46
CA HIS A 237 -0.56 9.42 23.12
C HIS A 237 0.55 8.90 24.06
N SER A 238 0.30 7.84 24.81
CA SER A 238 1.24 7.28 25.78
C SER A 238 2.22 6.31 25.11
N THR A 239 3.10 6.81 24.24
CA THR A 239 4.01 5.97 23.42
C THR A 239 5.45 5.88 23.96
N THR A 240 5.75 6.35 25.17
CA THR A 240 7.11 6.30 25.73
C THR A 240 7.45 4.98 26.43
N ASP A 241 8.73 4.61 26.31
CA ASP A 241 9.51 3.59 27.03
C ASP A 241 8.99 2.15 27.09
N LEU A 242 8.66 1.57 25.94
CA LEU A 242 8.65 0.11 25.83
C LEU A 242 9.77 -0.40 24.95
N ASP A 243 10.49 -1.40 25.44
CA ASP A 243 11.17 -2.35 24.58
C ASP A 243 10.12 -3.36 24.06
N PRO A 244 9.88 -3.47 22.74
CA PRO A 244 8.85 -4.35 22.20
C PRO A 244 9.03 -5.83 22.57
N ALA A 245 10.27 -6.33 22.53
CA ALA A 245 10.56 -7.73 22.77
C ALA A 245 10.45 -8.06 24.27
N ASP A 246 11.06 -7.24 25.13
CA ASP A 246 10.99 -7.45 26.59
C ASP A 246 9.56 -7.26 27.11
N THR A 247 8.86 -6.23 26.64
CA THR A 247 7.49 -5.97 27.08
C THR A 247 6.55 -7.07 26.63
N ALA A 248 6.66 -7.53 25.38
CA ALA A 248 5.86 -8.65 24.89
C ALA A 248 6.08 -9.91 25.73
N ARG A 249 7.36 -10.24 26.00
CA ARG A 249 7.73 -11.37 26.86
C ARG A 249 7.10 -11.26 28.25
N ARG A 250 7.23 -10.11 28.91
CA ARG A 250 6.68 -9.89 30.26
C ARG A 250 5.16 -9.98 30.32
N LEU A 251 4.46 -9.44 29.32
CA LEU A 251 3.00 -9.50 29.23
C LEU A 251 2.51 -10.93 28.99
N VAL A 252 3.18 -11.69 28.12
CA VAL A 252 2.84 -13.10 27.91
C VAL A 252 3.15 -13.93 29.16
N ASP A 253 4.30 -13.71 29.80
CA ASP A 253 4.67 -14.41 31.04
C ASP A 253 3.65 -14.17 32.17
N LEU A 254 3.10 -12.95 32.26
CA LEU A 254 2.04 -12.60 33.20
C LEU A 254 0.76 -13.42 32.97
N ILE A 255 0.38 -13.65 31.71
CA ILE A 255 -0.79 -14.47 31.37
C ILE A 255 -0.55 -15.94 31.66
N PHE A 256 0.63 -16.46 31.32
CA PHE A 256 0.97 -17.86 31.54
C PHE A 256 1.12 -18.20 33.03
N THR A 257 1.61 -17.25 33.84
CA THR A 257 1.93 -17.49 35.25
C THR A 257 0.83 -17.02 36.20
N GLY A 258 0.07 -15.99 35.81
CA GLY A 258 -0.80 -15.25 36.73
C GLY A 258 -0.02 -14.37 37.71
N ILE A 259 -0.75 -13.59 38.52
CA ILE A 259 -0.20 -12.67 39.54
C ILE A 259 -0.28 -13.23 40.97
N GLN A 260 -0.86 -14.41 41.16
CA GLN A 260 -0.97 -15.00 42.48
C GLN A 260 0.43 -15.46 42.95
N PRO A 261 0.80 -15.22 44.22
CA PRO A 261 2.02 -15.77 44.79
C PRO A 261 2.03 -17.30 44.64
N ARG A 262 3.18 -17.85 44.25
CA ARG A 262 3.41 -19.30 44.16
C ARG A 262 3.74 -19.89 45.52
#